data_AF-A0A8H7DLH1-F1
#
_entry.id   AF-A0A8H7DLH1-F1
#
_cell.length_a   1.000
_cell.length_b   1.000
_cell.length_c   1.000
_cell.angle_alpha   90.00
_cell.angle_beta   90.00
_cell.angle_gamma   90.00
#
_symmetry.space_group_name_H-M   'P 1'
#
loop_
_entity.id
_entity.type
_entity.pdbx_description
1 polymer ?
#
loop_
_entity_poly.entity_id
_entity_poly.type
_entity_poly.pdbx_seq_one_letter_code
_entity_poly.pdbx_strand_id
1 'polypeptide(L)'
;MESDRALLLDIEARILDLERSLSALRTEQARIQERLNAYKYPVLTLPTELTSEIFIRFIPVYPAAPPLTGLASPTTLTAMTIRDTTRTPFEPRQIRDVAKAWIQRSEPYPLSIEITASSPDILRELFTQPLAMATARWEYLRFHFPSTFHARIGLSPMPMLRSLDCFSDLVNRFAGFIFYDAPQLRTVHLSGQAALKVTLPWAQLTCLTLLDVDAKECAPILRQTPNLVRCELCLLYTDR
;
A
#
# COMPACT_ATOMS: atom_id res chain seq x y z
N MET A 1 -15.73 43.84 -35.03
CA MET A 1 -16.46 43.11 -36.09
C MET A 1 -15.54 42.43 -37.09
N GLU A 2 -14.70 43.15 -37.84
CA GLU A 2 -13.81 42.51 -38.84
C GLU A 2 -12.66 41.72 -38.19
N SER A 3 -12.08 42.25 -37.11
CA SER A 3 -11.12 41.54 -36.25
C SER A 3 -11.70 40.27 -35.63
N ASP A 4 -12.97 40.30 -35.20
CA ASP A 4 -13.62 39.16 -34.56
C ASP A 4 -13.91 38.04 -35.57
N ARG A 5 -14.21 38.39 -36.82
CA ARG A 5 -14.37 37.42 -37.92
C ARG A 5 -13.06 36.72 -38.25
N ALA A 6 -11.94 37.46 -38.30
CA ALA A 6 -10.63 36.88 -38.53
C ALA A 6 -10.23 35.92 -37.39
N LEU A 7 -10.48 36.31 -36.14
CA LEU A 7 -10.24 35.46 -34.97
C LEU A 7 -11.12 34.20 -34.99
N LEU A 8 -12.39 34.32 -35.36
CA LEU A 8 -13.29 33.17 -35.45
C LEU A 8 -12.81 32.14 -36.49
N LEU A 9 -12.37 32.61 -37.67
CA LEU A 9 -11.82 31.74 -38.71
C LEU A 9 -10.55 31.00 -38.27
N ASP A 10 -9.67 31.68 -37.52
CA ASP A 10 -8.47 31.05 -36.95
C ASP A 10 -8.83 29.95 -35.93
N ILE A 11 -9.80 30.23 -35.04
CA ILE A 11 -10.29 29.25 -34.06
C ILE A 11 -10.91 28.04 -34.77
N GLU A 12 -11.75 28.25 -35.79
CA GLU A 12 -12.35 27.16 -36.57
C GLU A 12 -11.29 26.30 -37.27
N ALA A 13 -10.26 26.93 -37.86
CA ALA A 13 -9.14 26.21 -38.47
C ALA A 13 -8.39 25.35 -37.43
N ARG A 14 -8.18 25.88 -36.22
CA ARG A 14 -7.51 25.17 -35.13
C ARG A 14 -8.35 24.03 -34.56
N ILE A 15 -9.68 24.18 -34.48
CA ILE A 15 -10.60 23.09 -34.11
C ILE A 15 -10.46 21.95 -35.12
N LEU A 16 -10.51 22.25 -36.42
CA LEU A 16 -10.39 21.23 -37.47
C LEU A 16 -9.05 20.50 -37.46
N ASP A 17 -7.95 21.17 -37.09
CA ASP A 17 -6.63 20.55 -36.96
C ASP A 17 -6.54 19.63 -35.72
N LEU A 18 -7.10 20.07 -34.59
CA LEU A 18 -7.18 19.26 -33.38
C LEU A 18 -8.05 18.01 -33.58
N GLU A 19 -9.18 18.14 -34.28
CA GLU A 19 -10.05 17.00 -34.63
C GLU A 19 -9.32 15.97 -35.50
N ARG A 20 -8.53 16.44 -36.49
CA ARG A 20 -7.67 15.56 -37.30
C ARG A 20 -6.63 14.84 -36.46
N SER A 21 -5.94 15.55 -35.58
CA SER A 21 -4.95 14.97 -34.66
C SER A 21 -5.58 13.93 -33.72
N LEU A 22 -6.75 14.23 -33.17
CA LEU A 22 -7.48 13.32 -32.27
C LEU A 22 -7.95 12.06 -33.01
N SER A 23 -8.43 12.21 -34.25
CA SER A 23 -8.80 11.08 -35.11
C SER A 23 -7.59 10.17 -35.38
N ALA A 24 -6.44 10.74 -35.75
CA ALA A 24 -5.21 9.99 -35.98
C ALA A 24 -4.74 9.23 -34.73
N LEU A 25 -4.79 9.86 -33.54
CA LEU A 25 -4.46 9.20 -32.28
C LEU A 25 -5.43 8.07 -31.94
N ARG A 26 -6.73 8.23 -32.22
CA ARG A 26 -7.73 7.15 -32.04
C ARG A 26 -7.46 5.96 -32.98
N THR A 27 -7.07 6.21 -34.23
CA THR A 27 -6.67 5.16 -35.16
C THR A 27 -5.43 4.42 -34.65
N GLU A 28 -4.42 5.14 -34.17
CA GLU A 28 -3.22 4.53 -33.61
C GLU A 28 -3.50 3.74 -32.33
N GLN A 29 -4.37 4.25 -31.45
CA GLN A 29 -4.85 3.54 -30.28
C GLN A 29 -5.53 2.22 -30.68
N ALA A 30 -6.43 2.25 -31.66
CA ALA A 30 -7.11 1.05 -32.14
C ALA A 30 -6.12 0.01 -32.68
N ARG A 31 -5.10 0.45 -33.43
CA ARG A 31 -4.02 -0.40 -33.95
C ARG A 31 -3.20 -1.04 -32.84
N ILE A 32 -2.85 -0.28 -31.79
CA ILE A 32 -2.13 -0.81 -30.62
C ILE A 32 -3.01 -1.83 -29.87
N GLN A 33 -4.29 -1.52 -29.68
CA GLN A 33 -5.22 -2.42 -29.01
C GLN A 33 -5.41 -3.74 -29.78
N GLU A 34 -5.50 -3.68 -31.11
CA GLU A 34 -5.57 -4.86 -31.96
C GLU A 34 -4.31 -5.73 -31.83
N ARG A 35 -3.12 -5.11 -31.87
CA ARG A 35 -1.85 -5.81 -31.63
C ARG A 35 -1.82 -6.47 -30.25
N LEU A 36 -2.25 -5.76 -29.20
CA LEU A 36 -2.32 -6.31 -27.84
C LEU A 36 -3.30 -7.48 -27.74
N ASN A 37 -4.45 -7.40 -28.41
CA ASN A 37 -5.44 -8.47 -28.44
C ASN A 37 -4.96 -9.71 -29.21
N ALA A 38 -4.09 -9.53 -30.22
CA ALA A 38 -3.48 -10.62 -30.96
C ALA A 38 -2.48 -11.42 -30.09
N TYR A 39 -1.86 -10.80 -29.08
CA TYR A 39 -1.07 -11.51 -28.10
C TYR A 39 -1.98 -12.28 -27.15
N LYS A 40 -2.16 -13.58 -27.42
CA LYS A 40 -2.66 -14.52 -26.41
C LYS A 40 -1.60 -14.63 -25.33
N TYR A 41 -1.89 -14.14 -24.12
CA TYR A 41 -1.04 -14.38 -22.96
C TYR A 41 -1.17 -15.85 -22.58
N PRO A 42 -0.17 -16.70 -22.90
CA PRO A 42 -0.32 -18.14 -22.72
C PRO A 42 -0.38 -18.53 -21.25
N VAL A 43 0.02 -17.62 -20.34
CA VAL A 43 -0.08 -17.77 -18.89
C VAL A 43 -1.50 -18.14 -18.44
N LEU A 44 -2.54 -17.60 -19.07
CA LEU A 44 -3.93 -17.96 -18.72
C LEU A 44 -4.40 -19.28 -19.34
N THR A 45 -3.63 -19.83 -20.28
CA THR A 45 -3.87 -21.12 -20.92
C THR A 45 -2.94 -22.22 -20.43
N LEU A 46 -2.01 -21.90 -19.53
CA LEU A 46 -1.14 -22.89 -18.92
C LEU A 46 -1.98 -23.79 -18.00
N PRO A 47 -1.71 -25.10 -17.97
CA PRO A 47 -2.19 -25.98 -16.91
C PRO A 47 -1.89 -25.40 -15.53
N THR A 48 -2.80 -25.62 -14.57
CA THR A 48 -2.69 -25.10 -13.20
C THR A 48 -1.39 -25.55 -12.52
N GLU A 49 -0.87 -26.72 -12.90
CA GLU A 49 0.38 -27.28 -12.39
C GLU A 49 1.59 -26.44 -12.82
N LEU A 50 1.66 -26.07 -14.10
CA LEU A 50 2.76 -25.23 -14.60
C LEU A 50 2.69 -23.82 -14.04
N THR A 51 1.47 -23.27 -13.93
CA THR A 51 1.24 -21.97 -13.29
C THR A 51 1.70 -22.01 -11.84
N SER A 52 1.35 -23.06 -11.09
CA SER A 52 1.77 -23.24 -9.70
C SER A 52 3.29 -23.40 -9.57
N GLU A 53 3.93 -24.19 -10.43
CA GLU A 53 5.40 -24.34 -10.44
C GLU A 53 6.12 -23.02 -10.75
N ILE A 54 5.60 -22.22 -11.70
CA ILE A 54 6.12 -20.86 -11.94
C ILE A 54 6.01 -20.05 -10.65
N PHE A 55 4.86 -20.03 -9.99
CA PHE A 55 4.73 -19.31 -8.73
C PHE A 55 5.66 -19.86 -7.64
N ILE A 56 5.80 -21.17 -7.48
CA ILE A 56 6.68 -21.79 -6.48
C ILE A 56 8.16 -21.44 -6.72
N ARG A 57 8.60 -21.34 -7.99
CA ARG A 57 9.99 -21.04 -8.34
C ARG A 57 10.34 -19.55 -8.23
N PHE A 58 9.35 -18.68 -8.42
CA PHE A 58 9.55 -17.22 -8.42
C PHE A 58 9.08 -16.56 -7.11
N ILE A 59 8.33 -17.26 -6.26
CA ILE A 59 8.01 -16.83 -4.90
C ILE A 59 9.09 -17.39 -3.97
N PRO A 60 9.82 -16.55 -3.22
CA PRO A 60 10.76 -17.04 -2.21
C PRO A 60 10.04 -17.90 -1.17
N VAL A 61 10.74 -18.94 -0.70
CA VAL A 61 10.20 -19.85 0.30
C VAL A 61 9.89 -19.08 1.57
N TYR A 62 8.63 -19.16 2.01
CA TYR A 62 8.19 -18.59 3.26
C TYR A 62 9.10 -19.03 4.43
N PRO A 63 9.49 -18.12 5.36
CA PRO A 63 8.97 -16.78 5.62
C PRO A 63 9.78 -15.65 4.98
N ALA A 64 10.69 -15.94 4.03
CA ALA A 64 11.38 -14.89 3.29
C ALA A 64 10.34 -14.18 2.42
N ALA A 65 9.68 -13.16 3.01
CA ALA A 65 8.65 -12.41 2.32
C ALA A 65 9.31 -11.81 1.08
N PRO A 66 8.78 -12.08 -0.13
CA PRO A 66 9.26 -11.33 -1.28
C PRO A 66 9.08 -9.84 -1.00
N PRO A 67 9.87 -8.96 -1.64
CA PRO A 67 9.60 -7.53 -1.60
C PRO A 67 8.12 -7.32 -1.91
N LEU A 68 7.35 -6.68 -1.03
CA LEU A 68 5.92 -6.40 -1.27
C LEU A 68 5.73 -5.48 -2.48
N THR A 69 6.77 -4.72 -2.82
CA THR A 69 6.79 -3.73 -3.89
C THR A 69 8.03 -3.93 -4.79
N GLY A 70 7.94 -3.47 -6.05
CA GLY A 70 9.05 -3.49 -7.02
C GLY A 70 8.90 -4.56 -8.12
N LEU A 71 9.69 -4.43 -9.20
CA LEU A 71 9.61 -5.31 -10.39
C LEU A 71 9.89 -6.78 -10.09
N ALA A 72 10.62 -7.08 -9.02
CA ALA A 72 10.95 -8.43 -8.58
C ALA A 72 9.90 -9.01 -7.60
N SER A 73 8.82 -8.29 -7.32
CA SER A 73 7.78 -8.73 -6.38
C SER A 73 6.81 -9.71 -7.06
N PRO A 74 6.82 -11.00 -6.70
CA PRO A 74 5.82 -11.96 -7.17
C PRO A 74 4.44 -11.68 -6.53
N THR A 75 4.39 -10.88 -5.45
CA THR A 75 3.14 -10.37 -4.90
C THR A 75 2.51 -9.26 -5.72
N THR A 76 3.17 -8.75 -6.78
CA THR A 76 2.49 -7.84 -7.75
C THR A 76 1.23 -8.48 -8.34
N LEU A 77 1.16 -9.82 -8.37
CA LEU A 77 -0.01 -10.57 -8.86
C LEU A 77 -1.01 -10.98 -7.76
N THR A 78 -0.62 -11.00 -6.48
CA THR A 78 -1.43 -11.56 -5.37
C THR A 78 -1.65 -10.63 -4.18
N ALA A 79 -0.77 -9.66 -3.93
CA ALA A 79 -1.00 -8.61 -2.95
C ALA A 79 -2.13 -7.72 -3.45
N MET A 80 -3.17 -7.58 -2.62
CA MET A 80 -4.11 -6.49 -2.76
C MET A 80 -3.39 -5.21 -2.35
N THR A 81 -2.65 -4.64 -3.30
CA THR A 81 -2.12 -3.29 -3.16
C THR A 81 -3.28 -2.35 -3.43
N ILE A 82 -3.99 -1.94 -2.39
CA ILE A 82 -4.93 -0.82 -2.50
C ILE A 82 -4.07 0.43 -2.56
N ARG A 83 -3.60 0.75 -3.76
CA ARG A 83 -3.02 2.05 -4.06
C ARG A 83 -4.14 2.91 -4.59
N ASP A 84 -4.35 4.03 -3.92
CA ASP A 84 -5.07 5.17 -4.47
C ASP A 84 -4.28 5.73 -5.66
N THR A 85 -4.31 5.03 -6.80
CA THR A 85 -3.79 5.57 -8.05
C THR A 85 -4.81 6.60 -8.50
N THR A 86 -4.49 7.86 -8.27
CA THR A 86 -5.25 9.10 -8.53
C THR A 86 -5.88 9.26 -9.92
N ARG A 87 -5.82 8.25 -10.79
CA ARG A 87 -6.37 8.24 -12.15
C ARG A 87 -7.82 7.77 -12.25
N THR A 88 -8.33 7.04 -11.27
CA THR A 88 -9.77 6.70 -11.20
C THR A 88 -10.23 6.72 -9.75
N PRO A 89 -11.13 7.65 -9.34
CA PRO A 89 -11.67 7.64 -7.99
C PRO A 89 -12.52 6.38 -7.83
N PHE A 90 -12.01 5.40 -7.09
CA PHE A 90 -12.85 4.32 -6.62
C PHE A 90 -13.78 4.85 -5.54
N GLU A 91 -15.06 4.56 -5.67
CA GLU A 91 -16.01 4.80 -4.59
C GLU A 91 -15.59 3.95 -3.37
N PRO A 92 -15.52 4.50 -2.14
CA PRO A 92 -15.09 3.76 -0.95
C PRO A 92 -15.81 2.42 -0.75
N ARG A 93 -17.08 2.33 -1.18
CA ARG A 93 -17.87 1.09 -1.16
C ARG A 93 -17.28 -0.01 -2.04
N GLN A 94 -16.80 0.32 -3.24
CA GLN A 94 -16.18 -0.64 -4.14
C GLN A 94 -14.91 -1.23 -3.55
N ILE A 95 -14.08 -0.38 -2.92
CA ILE A 95 -12.85 -0.83 -2.25
C ILE A 95 -13.17 -1.82 -1.13
N ARG A 96 -14.20 -1.54 -0.33
CA ARG A 96 -14.67 -2.43 0.74
C ARG A 96 -15.12 -3.79 0.19
N ASP A 97 -15.91 -3.78 -0.89
CA ASP A 97 -16.45 -5.02 -1.46
C ASP A 97 -15.34 -5.89 -2.08
N VAL A 98 -14.36 -5.26 -2.74
CA VAL A 98 -13.16 -5.96 -3.25
C VAL A 98 -12.34 -6.52 -2.08
N ALA A 99 -12.13 -5.75 -1.01
CA ALA A 99 -11.38 -6.20 0.16
C ALA A 99 -12.06 -7.41 0.81
N LYS A 100 -13.38 -7.37 0.94
CA LYS A 100 -14.17 -8.50 1.46
C LYS A 100 -14.01 -9.75 0.60
N ALA A 101 -14.15 -9.62 -0.73
CA ALA A 101 -14.00 -10.75 -1.65
C ALA A 101 -12.58 -11.34 -1.61
N TRP A 102 -11.55 -10.51 -1.51
CA TRP A 102 -10.16 -10.95 -1.37
C TRP A 102 -9.93 -11.70 -0.06
N ILE A 103 -10.40 -11.17 1.07
CA ILE A 103 -10.27 -11.83 2.39
C ILE A 103 -10.97 -13.18 2.39
N GLN A 104 -12.18 -13.27 1.83
CA GLN A 104 -12.92 -14.53 1.73
C GLN A 104 -12.16 -15.57 0.89
N ARG A 105 -11.57 -15.15 -0.23
CA ARG A 105 -10.80 -16.06 -1.10
C ARG A 105 -9.49 -16.54 -0.50
N SER A 106 -8.89 -15.73 0.38
CA SER A 106 -7.60 -16.04 1.00
C SER A 106 -7.69 -17.05 2.13
N GLU A 107 -8.89 -17.44 2.59
CA GLU A 107 -9.04 -18.37 3.71
C GLU A 107 -8.50 -19.77 3.35
N PRO A 108 -7.69 -20.43 4.22
CA PRO A 108 -7.35 -20.10 5.61
C PRO A 108 -5.97 -19.42 5.82
N TYR A 109 -5.36 -18.86 4.78
CA TYR A 109 -3.93 -18.50 4.79
C TYR A 109 -3.62 -17.24 5.63
N PRO A 110 -2.39 -17.11 6.17
CA PRO A 110 -1.89 -15.86 6.74
C PRO A 110 -1.92 -14.71 5.72
N LEU A 111 -2.10 -13.48 6.20
CA LEU A 111 -2.27 -12.29 5.37
C LEU A 111 -1.06 -11.36 5.45
N SER A 112 -0.61 -10.92 4.28
CA SER A 112 0.28 -9.78 4.10
C SER A 112 -0.51 -8.63 3.50
N ILE A 113 -0.61 -7.51 4.20
CA ILE A 113 -1.47 -6.39 3.82
C ILE A 113 -0.64 -5.12 3.70
N GLU A 114 -0.67 -4.50 2.52
CA GLU A 114 -0.13 -3.15 2.27
C GLU A 114 -1.28 -2.21 1.95
N ILE A 115 -1.48 -1.18 2.77
CA ILE A 115 -2.51 -0.16 2.55
C ILE A 115 -1.84 1.18 2.30
N THR A 116 -2.12 1.77 1.14
CA THR A 116 -1.68 3.11 0.76
C THR A 116 -2.88 3.91 0.30
N ALA A 117 -3.42 4.73 1.19
CA ALA A 117 -4.58 5.55 0.88
C ALA A 117 -4.32 7.01 1.25
N SER A 118 -4.62 7.92 0.31
CA SER A 118 -4.52 9.35 0.55
C SER A 118 -5.74 9.88 1.32
N SER A 119 -6.88 9.19 1.18
CA SER A 119 -8.14 9.58 1.82
C SER A 119 -8.36 8.84 3.15
N PRO A 120 -8.63 9.57 4.26
CA PRO A 120 -8.95 8.97 5.55
C PRO A 120 -10.28 8.19 5.52
N ASP A 121 -11.21 8.52 4.62
CA ASP A 121 -12.50 7.83 4.52
C ASP A 121 -12.35 6.42 3.93
N ILE A 122 -11.45 6.24 2.97
CA ILE A 122 -11.12 4.91 2.41
C ILE A 122 -10.58 4.00 3.51
N LEU A 123 -9.65 4.52 4.32
CA LEU A 123 -9.09 3.77 5.45
C LEU A 123 -10.18 3.42 6.46
N ARG A 124 -11.07 4.38 6.79
CA ARG A 124 -12.18 4.11 7.71
C ARG A 124 -13.06 2.97 7.21
N GLU A 125 -13.46 2.97 5.93
CA GLU A 125 -14.26 1.89 5.33
C GLU A 125 -13.54 0.53 5.32
N LEU A 126 -12.23 0.53 5.12
CA LEU A 126 -11.43 -0.69 5.13
C LEU A 126 -11.32 -1.30 6.53
N PHE A 127 -11.05 -0.48 7.56
CA PHE A 127 -10.86 -0.94 8.93
C PHE A 127 -12.16 -1.24 9.68
N THR A 128 -13.31 -0.68 9.29
CA THR A 128 -14.57 -0.90 10.03
C THR A 128 -15.18 -2.27 9.81
N GLN A 129 -14.91 -2.96 8.70
CA GLN A 129 -15.47 -4.29 8.46
C GLN A 129 -14.48 -5.32 7.94
N PRO A 130 -14.06 -5.29 6.66
CA PRO A 130 -13.40 -6.45 6.06
C PRO A 130 -12.09 -6.77 6.78
N LEU A 131 -11.28 -5.74 7.06
CA LEU A 131 -9.98 -5.92 7.68
C LEU A 131 -10.06 -6.32 9.15
N ALA A 132 -10.97 -5.72 9.93
CA ALA A 132 -11.13 -6.04 11.35
C ALA A 132 -11.42 -7.53 11.58
N MET A 133 -12.25 -8.13 10.71
CA MET A 133 -12.60 -9.56 10.79
C MET A 133 -11.42 -10.50 10.50
N ALA A 134 -10.37 -10.02 9.83
CA ALA A 134 -9.24 -10.83 9.41
C ALA A 134 -7.98 -10.61 10.27
N THR A 135 -8.05 -9.76 11.32
CA THR A 135 -6.91 -9.38 12.18
C THR A 135 -6.17 -10.57 12.79
N ALA A 136 -6.89 -11.64 13.12
CA ALA A 136 -6.30 -12.88 13.65
C ALA A 136 -5.28 -13.53 12.69
N ARG A 137 -5.39 -13.26 11.39
CA ARG A 137 -4.58 -13.87 10.32
C ARG A 137 -3.48 -12.94 9.82
N TRP A 138 -3.38 -11.71 10.33
CA TRP A 138 -2.39 -10.75 9.85
C TRP A 138 -1.00 -11.19 10.28
N GLU A 139 -0.09 -11.31 9.32
CA GLU A 139 1.30 -11.67 9.57
C GLU A 139 2.24 -10.52 9.24
N TYR A 140 2.01 -9.84 8.11
CA TYR A 140 2.77 -8.67 7.68
C TYR A 140 1.80 -7.53 7.40
N LEU A 141 2.09 -6.38 8.00
CA LEU A 141 1.22 -5.22 7.91
C LEU A 141 2.04 -3.99 7.56
N ARG A 142 1.72 -3.36 6.43
CA ARG A 142 2.32 -2.11 5.99
C ARG A 142 1.25 -1.07 5.77
N PHE A 143 1.44 0.09 6.39
CA PHE A 143 0.52 1.21 6.26
C PHE A 143 1.22 2.50 5.90
N HIS A 144 0.61 3.22 4.97
CA HIS A 144 0.90 4.61 4.72
C HIS A 144 -0.37 5.43 5.01
N PHE A 145 -0.35 6.21 6.10
CA PHE A 145 -1.51 6.95 6.55
C PHE A 145 -1.40 8.44 6.19
N PRO A 146 -2.50 9.05 5.72
CA PRO A 146 -2.57 10.49 5.62
C PRO A 146 -2.57 11.08 7.02
N SER A 147 -1.96 12.25 7.14
CA SER A 147 -1.72 12.95 8.41
C SER A 147 -3.01 13.25 9.21
N THR A 148 -4.18 13.23 8.56
CA THR A 148 -5.51 13.47 9.15
C THR A 148 -6.23 12.21 9.62
N PHE A 149 -5.66 11.02 9.44
CA PHE A 149 -6.32 9.78 9.81
C PHE A 149 -6.22 9.53 11.31
N HIS A 150 -7.39 9.42 11.95
CA HIS A 150 -7.51 9.03 13.36
C HIS A 150 -8.37 7.77 13.45
N ALA A 151 -7.74 6.63 13.69
CA ALA A 151 -8.45 5.41 14.01
C ALA A 151 -7.75 4.66 15.13
N ARG A 152 -8.54 4.06 16.02
CA ARG A 152 -8.05 3.11 17.02
C ARG A 152 -7.85 1.76 16.37
N ILE A 153 -6.80 1.62 15.57
CA ILE A 153 -6.40 0.32 15.04
C ILE A 153 -5.77 -0.47 16.19
N GLY A 154 -6.18 -1.73 16.31
CA GLY A 154 -5.59 -2.71 17.22
C GLY A 154 -6.35 -2.94 18.54
N LEU A 155 -7.67 -2.73 18.51
CA LEU A 155 -8.55 -3.28 19.55
C LEU A 155 -8.74 -4.80 19.44
N SER A 156 -8.34 -5.40 18.31
CA SER A 156 -8.47 -6.84 18.06
C SER A 156 -7.13 -7.56 18.20
N PRO A 157 -7.10 -8.78 18.75
CA PRO A 157 -5.93 -9.64 18.79
C PRO A 157 -5.29 -9.85 17.41
N MET A 158 -3.96 -9.81 17.34
CA MET A 158 -3.17 -10.09 16.14
C MET A 158 -2.11 -11.17 16.44
N PRO A 159 -2.53 -12.39 16.81
CA PRO A 159 -1.64 -13.46 17.30
C PRO A 159 -0.55 -13.86 16.29
N MET A 160 -0.77 -13.63 15.00
CA MET A 160 0.15 -13.99 13.93
C MET A 160 1.04 -12.84 13.45
N LEU A 161 0.85 -11.61 13.94
CA LEU A 161 1.55 -10.44 13.40
C LEU A 161 3.03 -10.52 13.73
N ARG A 162 3.88 -10.52 12.70
CA ARG A 162 5.34 -10.63 12.79
C ARG A 162 6.08 -9.37 12.38
N SER A 163 5.56 -8.66 11.38
CA SER A 163 6.15 -7.42 10.89
C SER A 163 5.12 -6.30 10.80
N LEU A 164 5.49 -5.12 11.28
CA LEU A 164 4.69 -3.91 11.19
C LEU A 164 5.51 -2.76 10.60
N ASP A 165 5.04 -2.23 9.48
CA ASP A 165 5.59 -1.05 8.83
C ASP A 165 4.55 0.07 8.90
N CYS A 166 4.86 1.17 9.58
CA CYS A 166 3.95 2.31 9.73
C CYS A 166 4.63 3.61 9.31
N PHE A 167 4.12 4.18 8.23
CA PHE A 167 4.58 5.44 7.67
C PHE A 167 3.49 6.51 7.84
N SER A 168 3.90 7.69 8.29
CA SER A 168 3.03 8.86 8.46
C SER A 168 3.67 10.07 7.79
N ASP A 169 2.85 10.85 7.09
CA ASP A 169 3.28 12.16 6.60
C ASP A 169 3.52 13.11 7.79
N LEU A 170 4.62 13.87 7.72
CA LEU A 170 5.38 14.46 8.84
C LEU A 170 4.67 15.50 9.74
N VAL A 171 3.38 15.82 9.55
CA VAL A 171 2.87 17.14 9.98
C VAL A 171 1.74 17.14 11.03
N ASN A 172 1.10 16.01 11.39
CA ASN A 172 -0.14 16.10 12.20
C ASN A 172 -0.27 15.21 13.44
N ARG A 173 -1.34 15.53 14.20
CA ARG A 173 -1.80 14.91 15.45
C ARG A 173 -2.28 13.48 15.26
N PHE A 174 -1.40 12.59 14.81
CA PHE A 174 -1.68 11.17 14.69
C PHE A 174 -2.39 10.59 15.95
N ALA A 175 -3.47 9.83 15.78
CA ALA A 175 -4.13 9.12 16.89
C ALA A 175 -3.39 7.79 17.12
N GLY A 176 -2.99 7.52 18.36
CA GLY A 176 -2.11 6.39 18.64
C GLY A 176 -2.67 5.04 18.24
N PHE A 177 -1.77 4.13 17.88
CA PHE A 177 -2.07 2.73 17.59
C PHE A 177 -1.75 1.85 18.78
N ILE A 178 -2.53 0.78 18.97
CA ILE A 178 -2.33 -0.15 20.07
C ILE A 178 -2.22 -1.55 19.49
N PHE A 179 -1.03 -2.13 19.45
CA PHE A 179 -0.83 -3.52 19.00
C PHE A 179 -0.40 -4.40 20.18
N TYR A 180 -1.10 -4.30 21.31
CA TYR A 180 -0.67 -4.93 22.57
C TYR A 180 -0.70 -6.47 22.50
N ASP A 181 -1.64 -7.03 21.75
CA ASP A 181 -1.80 -8.48 21.60
C ASP A 181 -1.25 -8.96 20.25
N ALA A 182 0.08 -8.85 20.13
CA ALA A 182 0.84 -9.32 18.96
C ALA A 182 2.10 -10.09 19.42
N PRO A 183 1.95 -11.27 20.05
CA PRO A 183 3.06 -12.01 20.68
C PRO A 183 4.16 -12.46 19.71
N GLN A 184 3.86 -12.51 18.40
CA GLN A 184 4.82 -12.87 17.37
C GLN A 184 5.51 -11.67 16.72
N LEU A 185 5.22 -10.43 17.13
CA LEU A 185 5.79 -9.24 16.51
C LEU A 185 7.30 -9.17 16.80
N ARG A 186 8.12 -9.15 15.74
CA ARG A 186 9.60 -9.14 15.83
C ARG A 186 10.23 -7.99 15.06
N THR A 187 9.59 -7.56 13.98
CA THR A 187 10.11 -6.53 13.09
C THR A 187 9.17 -5.34 13.07
N VAL A 188 9.73 -4.15 13.30
CA VAL A 188 8.96 -2.91 13.30
C VAL A 188 9.73 -1.82 12.54
N HIS A 189 9.06 -1.19 11.59
CA HIS A 189 9.55 -0.02 10.87
C HIS A 189 8.59 1.15 11.09
N LEU A 190 9.07 2.24 11.68
CA LEU A 190 8.25 3.40 12.02
C LEU A 190 8.88 4.65 11.40
N SER A 191 8.04 5.51 10.84
CA SER A 191 8.46 6.80 10.27
C SER A 191 7.73 7.97 10.91
N GLY A 192 8.47 9.04 11.19
CA GLY A 192 7.94 10.29 11.74
C GLY A 192 7.21 10.09 13.06
N GLN A 193 6.05 10.74 13.19
CA GLN A 193 5.23 10.74 14.41
C GLN A 193 4.61 9.38 14.78
N ALA A 194 4.65 8.39 13.88
CA ALA A 194 4.16 7.05 14.18
C ALA A 194 4.95 6.40 15.33
N ALA A 195 6.25 6.70 15.45
CA ALA A 195 7.12 6.17 16.48
C ALA A 195 6.68 6.53 17.91
N LEU A 196 6.12 7.72 18.10
CA LEU A 196 5.78 8.26 19.41
C LEU A 196 4.43 7.79 19.95
N LYS A 197 3.56 7.33 19.06
CA LYS A 197 2.15 7.11 19.38
C LYS A 197 1.71 5.67 19.17
N VAL A 198 2.65 4.78 18.87
CA VAL A 198 2.39 3.36 18.78
C VAL A 198 2.70 2.70 20.12
N THR A 199 1.74 1.96 20.65
CA THR A 199 1.93 1.07 21.79
C THR A 199 2.20 -0.32 21.24
N LEU A 200 3.41 -0.83 21.44
CA LEU A 200 3.88 -2.13 20.97
C LEU A 200 4.40 -2.98 22.13
N PRO A 201 4.43 -4.31 21.98
CA PRO A 201 5.21 -5.19 22.85
C PRO A 201 6.71 -5.00 22.56
N TRP A 202 7.27 -3.85 22.92
CA TRP A 202 8.65 -3.45 22.61
C TRP A 202 9.69 -4.49 23.04
N ALA A 203 9.46 -5.16 24.17
CA ALA A 203 10.42 -6.09 24.76
C ALA A 203 10.79 -7.27 23.87
N GLN A 204 9.91 -7.70 22.96
CA GLN A 204 10.13 -8.88 22.10
C GLN A 204 10.67 -8.53 20.70
N LEU A 205 10.84 -7.25 20.37
CA LEU A 205 11.34 -6.84 19.06
C LEU A 205 12.81 -7.23 18.88
N THR A 206 13.13 -7.76 17.70
CA THR A 206 14.50 -8.11 17.30
C THR A 206 15.02 -7.22 16.18
N CYS A 207 14.12 -6.60 15.41
CA CYS A 207 14.46 -5.68 14.32
C CYS A 207 13.64 -4.39 14.48
N LEU A 208 14.33 -3.24 14.53
CA LEU A 208 13.70 -1.94 14.63
C LEU A 208 14.32 -0.95 13.65
N THR A 209 13.50 -0.33 12.82
CA THR A 209 13.90 0.81 11.98
C THR A 209 13.08 2.03 12.39
N LEU A 210 13.76 3.11 12.77
CA LEU A 210 13.15 4.41 13.08
C LEU A 210 13.63 5.42 12.05
N LEU A 211 12.69 5.98 11.29
CA LEU A 211 12.94 6.98 10.26
C LEU A 211 12.31 8.31 10.66
N ASP A 212 13.03 9.40 10.43
CA ASP A 212 12.56 10.75 10.70
C ASP A 212 12.09 10.97 12.16
N VAL A 213 12.83 10.41 13.12
CA VAL A 213 12.53 10.53 14.56
C VAL A 213 13.62 11.37 15.25
N ASP A 214 13.25 12.20 16.23
CA ASP A 214 14.22 12.96 17.02
C ASP A 214 15.05 12.03 17.92
N ALA A 215 16.34 12.35 18.11
CA ALA A 215 17.23 11.54 18.92
C ALA A 215 16.73 11.35 20.37
N LYS A 216 16.10 12.37 20.95
CA LYS A 216 15.54 12.32 22.32
C LYS A 216 14.33 11.39 22.40
N GLU A 217 13.60 11.26 21.31
CA GLU A 217 12.41 10.42 21.19
C GLU A 217 12.77 8.95 20.93
N CYS A 218 13.88 8.69 20.26
CA CYS A 218 14.40 7.33 20.06
C CYS A 218 14.85 6.68 21.38
N ALA A 219 15.48 7.44 22.29
CA ALA A 219 16.04 6.92 23.53
C ALA A 219 15.05 6.09 24.39
N PRO A 220 13.83 6.55 24.71
CA PRO A 220 12.87 5.76 25.47
C PRO A 220 12.37 4.52 24.73
N ILE A 221 12.30 4.55 23.39
CA ILE A 221 11.94 3.37 22.58
C ILE A 221 13.03 2.31 22.70
N LEU A 222 14.29 2.70 22.49
CA LEU A 222 15.45 1.80 22.55
C LEU A 222 15.60 1.15 23.93
N ARG A 223 15.28 1.86 25.02
CA ARG A 223 15.28 1.30 26.37
C ARG A 223 14.24 0.20 26.58
N GLN A 224 13.13 0.24 25.84
CA GLN A 224 12.05 -0.74 25.93
C GLN A 224 12.28 -1.97 25.05
N THR A 225 13.33 -1.97 24.21
CA THR A 225 13.63 -3.03 23.24
C THR A 225 14.97 -3.73 23.54
N PRO A 226 15.10 -4.45 24.68
CA PRO A 226 16.36 -5.08 25.10
C PRO A 226 16.82 -6.22 24.19
N ASN A 227 15.93 -6.77 23.35
CA ASN A 227 16.22 -7.93 22.50
C ASN A 227 16.56 -7.55 21.03
N LEU A 228 16.89 -6.28 20.75
CA LEU A 228 17.24 -5.86 19.40
C LEU A 228 18.54 -6.51 18.92
N VAL A 229 18.45 -7.13 17.75
CA VAL A 229 19.58 -7.67 16.98
C VAL A 229 19.95 -6.72 15.84
N ARG A 230 18.95 -6.11 15.20
CA ARG A 230 19.13 -5.11 14.14
C ARG A 230 18.42 -3.82 14.52
N CYS A 231 19.15 -2.71 14.43
CA CYS A 231 18.61 -1.37 14.65
C CYS A 231 19.10 -0.43 13.55
N GLU A 232 18.16 0.27 12.93
CA GLU A 232 18.44 1.30 11.92
C GLU A 232 17.78 2.62 12.34
N LEU A 233 18.57 3.69 12.39
CA LEU A 233 18.13 5.00 12.82
C LEU A 233 18.44 6.02 11.72
N CYS A 234 17.40 6.68 11.22
CA CYS A 234 17.52 7.88 10.39
C CYS A 234 16.92 9.04 11.17
N LEU A 235 17.79 9.85 11.78
CA LEU A 235 17.39 10.89 12.73
C LEU A 235 17.14 12.21 12.01
N LEU A 236 16.10 12.95 12.44
CA LEU A 236 15.93 14.33 11.99
C LEU A 236 17.02 15.20 12.64
N TYR A 237 17.78 15.89 11.81
CA TYR A 237 18.69 16.93 12.27
C TYR A 237 17.89 18.19 12.55
N THR A 238 17.66 18.48 13.83
CA THR A 238 17.05 19.75 14.25
C THR A 238 18.15 20.67 14.76
N ASP A 239 18.49 21.71 13.98
CA ASP A 239 19.34 22.80 14.46
C ASP A 239 18.56 23.53 15.57
N ARG A 240 18.88 23.23 16.82
CA ARG A 240 18.33 23.92 18.00
C ARG A 240 19.44 24.36 18.95
#